data_AF-A0A4V0XKK6-F1
#
_entry.id   AF-A0A4V0XKK6-F1
#
_cell.length_a   1.000
_cell.length_b   1.000
_cell.length_c   1.000
_cell.angle_alpha   90.00
_cell.angle_beta   90.00
_cell.angle_gamma   90.00
#
_symmetry.space_group_name_H-M   'P 1'
#
loop_
_entity.id
_entity.type
_entity.pdbx_description
1 polymer ?
#
loop_
_entity_poly.entity_id
_entity_poly.type
_entity_poly.pdbx_seq_one_letter_code
_entity_poly.pdbx_strand_id
1 'polypeptide(L)'
;MSVDRCICRNVTFNQLLELSKHLGCDVEKLQDATNAGYGCGMCIPYIHVAVKTGKSRVPVMSHVQSERVMADANLRRPQEQ
;
A
#
# COMPACT_ATOMS: atom_id res chain seq x y z
N MET A 1 -14.57 -8.64 -7.03
CA MET A 1 -14.53 -7.54 -6.03
C MET A 1 -13.13 -6.95 -6.02
N SER A 2 -12.98 -5.65 -5.73
CA SER A 2 -11.69 -4.94 -5.70
C SER A 2 -11.54 -4.12 -4.43
N VAL A 3 -10.31 -3.95 -3.96
CA VAL A 3 -9.95 -3.03 -2.88
C VAL A 3 -9.46 -1.72 -3.50
N ASP A 4 -10.01 -0.59 -3.05
CA ASP A 4 -9.66 0.75 -3.56
C ASP A 4 -9.31 1.77 -2.47
N ARG A 5 -9.30 1.35 -1.20
CA ARG A 5 -9.07 2.22 -0.04
C ARG A 5 -8.66 1.47 1.21
N CYS A 6 -8.04 2.19 2.14
CA CYS A 6 -7.98 1.84 3.55
C CYS A 6 -9.32 2.18 4.21
N ILE A 7 -10.04 1.17 4.71
CA ILE A 7 -11.35 1.38 5.36
C ILE A 7 -11.20 2.06 6.72
N CYS A 8 -10.17 1.71 7.51
CA CYS A 8 -9.97 2.28 8.85
C CYS A 8 -9.80 3.80 8.86
N ARG A 9 -9.19 4.37 7.81
CA ARG A 9 -8.89 5.80 7.69
C ARG A 9 -9.67 6.49 6.57
N ASN A 10 -10.51 5.75 5.84
CA ASN A 10 -11.20 6.21 4.64
C ASN A 10 -10.28 6.90 3.60
N VAL A 11 -9.05 6.38 3.44
CA VAL A 11 -8.06 6.89 2.48
C VAL A 11 -8.10 6.05 1.23
N THR A 12 -8.43 6.66 0.09
CA THR A 12 -8.48 5.98 -1.21
C THR A 12 -7.09 5.79 -1.80
N PHE A 13 -6.92 4.75 -2.61
CA PHE A 13 -5.66 4.53 -3.32
C PHE A 13 -5.43 5.58 -4.41
N ASN A 14 -6.48 6.21 -4.95
CA ASN A 14 -6.31 7.38 -5.82
C ASN A 14 -5.61 8.53 -5.08
N GLN A 15 -6.04 8.86 -3.85
CA GLN A 15 -5.37 9.88 -3.04
C GLN A 15 -3.91 9.52 -2.75
N LEU A 16 -3.62 8.23 -2.47
CA LEU A 16 -2.24 7.77 -2.29
C LEU A 16 -1.40 7.93 -3.56
N LEU A 17 -1.96 7.61 -4.73
CA LEU A 17 -1.27 7.75 -6.01
C LEU A 17 -1.08 9.21 -6.45
N GLU A 18 -2.00 10.09 -6.07
CA GLU A 18 -1.81 11.53 -6.25
C GLU A 18 -0.69 12.03 -5.35
N LEU A 19 -0.71 11.63 -4.09
CA LEU A 19 0.32 12.01 -3.12
C LEU A 19 1.70 11.44 -3.49
N SER A 20 1.76 10.25 -4.09
CA SER A 20 3.02 9.63 -4.52
C SER A 20 3.70 10.41 -5.65
N LYS A 21 2.96 11.22 -6.41
CA LYS A 21 3.56 12.13 -7.41
C LYS A 21 4.34 13.27 -6.76
N HIS A 22 3.97 13.64 -5.53
CA HIS A 22 4.61 14.73 -4.78
C HIS A 22 5.68 14.22 -3.81
N LEU A 23 5.43 13.10 -3.12
CA LEU A 23 6.32 12.53 -2.10
C LEU A 23 7.26 11.43 -2.64
N GLY A 24 7.04 10.99 -3.87
CA GLY A 24 7.67 9.80 -4.45
C GLY A 24 6.88 8.52 -4.19
N CYS A 25 7.27 7.43 -4.85
CA CYS A 25 6.62 6.11 -4.75
C CYS A 25 7.03 5.33 -3.48
N ASP A 26 7.23 6.04 -2.36
CA ASP A 26 7.64 5.48 -1.08
C ASP A 26 6.41 5.21 -0.21
N VAL A 27 6.12 3.94 0.02
CA VAL A 27 4.93 3.53 0.77
C VAL A 27 4.98 4.02 2.21
N GLU A 28 6.14 4.04 2.87
CA GLU A 28 6.25 4.45 4.27
C GLU A 28 5.88 5.93 4.43
N LYS A 29 6.42 6.80 3.56
CA LYS A 29 6.06 8.23 3.54
C LYS A 29 4.58 8.46 3.27
N LEU A 30 3.98 7.66 2.38
CA LEU A 30 2.56 7.73 2.10
C LEU A 30 1.71 7.28 3.30
N GLN A 31 2.17 6.26 4.04
CA GLN A 31 1.52 5.81 5.26
C GLN A 31 1.62 6.87 6.36
N ASP A 32 2.79 7.49 6.56
CA ASP A 32 2.98 8.56 7.53
C ASP A 32 2.12 9.78 7.23
N ALA A 33 2.03 10.17 5.96
CA ALA A 33 1.24 11.33 5.55
C ALA A 33 -0.28 11.12 5.66
N THR A 34 -0.76 9.86 5.56
CA THR A 34 -2.20 9.56 5.47
C THR A 34 -2.74 8.71 6.62
N ASN A 35 -1.86 8.18 7.47
CA ASN A 35 -2.13 7.15 8.46
C ASN A 35 -2.70 5.83 7.88
N ALA A 36 -2.68 5.64 6.56
CA ALA A 36 -3.13 4.41 5.94
C ALA A 36 -2.22 3.24 6.33
N GLY A 37 -2.80 2.06 6.58
CA GLY A 37 -2.05 0.89 7.03
C GLY A 37 -1.75 0.81 8.53
N TYR A 38 -1.81 1.91 9.28
CA TYR A 38 -1.63 1.89 10.76
C TYR A 38 -2.86 1.45 11.56
N GLY A 39 -3.99 1.22 10.90
CA GLY A 39 -5.17 0.62 11.52
C GLY A 39 -5.05 -0.90 11.62
N CYS A 40 -5.91 -1.63 10.90
CA CYS A 40 -5.87 -3.09 10.87
C CYS A 40 -4.74 -3.71 10.02
N GLY A 41 -3.96 -2.90 9.29
CA GLY A 41 -2.88 -3.38 8.41
C GLY A 41 -3.32 -4.10 7.13
N MET A 42 -4.58 -4.56 6.99
CA MET A 42 -5.01 -5.39 5.85
C MET A 42 -4.88 -4.72 4.47
N CYS A 43 -4.88 -3.38 4.42
CA CYS A 43 -4.72 -2.63 3.18
C CYS A 43 -3.26 -2.51 2.71
N ILE A 44 -2.27 -2.77 3.56
CA ILE A 44 -0.83 -2.57 3.25
C ILE A 44 -0.40 -3.31 1.97
N PRO A 45 -0.65 -4.62 1.78
CA PRO A 45 -0.23 -5.30 0.55
C PRO A 45 -0.90 -4.69 -0.69
N TYR A 46 -2.15 -4.23 -0.58
CA TYR A 46 -2.85 -3.56 -1.68
C TYR A 46 -2.27 -2.18 -1.99
N ILE A 47 -1.82 -1.44 -0.98
CA ILE A 47 -1.12 -0.16 -1.16
C ILE A 47 0.18 -0.37 -1.93
N HIS A 48 0.98 -1.38 -1.58
CA HIS A 48 2.21 -1.71 -2.32
C HIS A 48 1.92 -2.02 -3.79
N VAL A 49 0.89 -2.82 -4.08
CA VAL A 49 0.49 -3.11 -5.47
C VAL A 49 0.02 -1.85 -6.19
N ALA A 50 -0.83 -1.04 -5.53
CA ALA A 50 -1.36 0.18 -6.12
C ALA A 50 -0.24 1.14 -6.52
N VAL A 51 0.68 1.44 -5.58
CA VAL A 51 1.82 2.34 -5.82
C VAL A 51 2.76 1.78 -6.89
N LYS A 52 3.08 0.49 -6.86
CA LYS A 52 3.96 -0.16 -7.86
C LYS A 52 3.36 -0.15 -9.27
N THR A 53 2.04 -0.29 -9.39
CA THR A 53 1.36 -0.44 -10.69
C THR A 53 0.69 0.84 -11.19
N GLY A 54 0.56 1.87 -10.34
CA GLY A 54 -0.22 3.07 -10.62
C GLY A 54 -1.74 2.84 -10.67
N LYS A 55 -2.24 1.68 -10.23
CA LYS A 55 -3.67 1.32 -10.30
C LYS A 55 -4.33 1.47 -8.93
N SER A 56 -5.36 2.29 -8.84
CA SER A 56 -6.10 2.53 -7.58
C SER A 56 -7.16 1.49 -7.25
N ARG A 57 -7.44 0.55 -8.15
CA ARG A 57 -8.32 -0.60 -7.90
C ARG A 57 -7.51 -1.87 -8.03
N VAL A 58 -7.35 -2.58 -6.92
CA VAL A 58 -6.57 -3.81 -6.87
C VAL A 58 -7.54 -4.98 -6.65
N PRO A 59 -7.50 -6.05 -7.48
CA PRO A 59 -8.30 -7.24 -7.24
C PRO A 59 -8.04 -7.82 -5.85
N VAL A 60 -9.06 -8.41 -5.22
CA VAL A 60 -8.89 -9.11 -3.94
C VAL A 60 -7.84 -10.20 -4.11
N MET A 61 -6.86 -10.22 -3.21
CA MET A 61 -5.77 -11.16 -3.20
C MET A 61 -6.05 -12.32 -2.26
N SER A 62 -5.56 -13.51 -2.60
CA SER A 62 -5.46 -14.62 -1.65
C SER A 62 -4.42 -14.31 -0.57
N HIS A 63 -4.40 -15.11 0.49
CA HIS A 63 -3.39 -15.03 1.54
C HIS A 63 -1.97 -15.13 0.96
N VAL A 64 -1.73 -16.17 0.15
CA VAL A 64 -0.43 -16.41 -0.50
C VAL A 64 0.00 -15.25 -1.40
N GLN A 65 -0.94 -14.63 -2.13
CA GLN A 65 -0.63 -13.45 -2.94
C GLN A 65 -0.23 -12.25 -2.07
N SER A 66 -0.94 -12.03 -0.96
CA SER A 66 -0.66 -10.95 -0.01
C SER A 66 0.71 -11.13 0.64
N GLU A 67 1.04 -12.34 1.09
CA GLU A 67 2.35 -12.67 1.68
C GLU A 67 3.50 -12.43 0.70
N ARG A 68 3.34 -12.82 -0.56
CA ARG A 68 4.35 -12.58 -1.60
C ARG A 68 4.60 -11.10 -1.81
N VAL A 69 3.54 -10.28 -1.88
CA VAL A 69 3.69 -8.82 -2.00
C VAL A 69 4.44 -8.24 -0.81
N MET A 70 4.12 -8.69 0.41
CA MET A 70 4.79 -8.22 1.61
C MET A 70 6.26 -8.67 1.68
N ALA A 71 6.57 -9.90 1.25
CA ALA A 71 7.95 -10.38 1.14
C ALA A 71 8.74 -9.54 0.13
N ASP A 72 8.19 -9.29 -1.06
CA ASP A 72 8.80 -8.47 -2.10
C ASP A 72 9.06 -7.02 -1.63
N ALA A 73 8.15 -6.46 -0.83
CA ALA A 73 8.30 -5.14 -0.24
C ALA A 73 9.44 -5.11 0.80
N ASN A 74 9.52 -6.13 1.67
CA ASN A 74 10.54 -6.23 2.71
C ASN A 74 11.95 -6.51 2.16
N LEU A 75 12.08 -7.24 1.04
CA LEU A 75 13.36 -7.48 0.37
C LEU A 75 14.07 -6.19 -0.10
N ARG A 76 13.37 -5.04 -0.13
CA ARG A 76 13.92 -3.73 -0.51
C ARG A 76 14.31 -2.86 0.68
N ARG A 77 14.06 -3.28 1.92
CA ARG A 77 14.59 -2.59 3.10
C ARG A 77 16.04 -3.04 3.30
N PRO A 78 17.06 -2.15 3.27
CA PRO A 78 18.31 -2.48 3.93
C PRO A 78 17.97 -2.83 5.38
N GLN A 79 18.30 -4.04 5.81
CA GLN A 79 18.13 -4.47 7.18
C GLN A 79 19.08 -3.65 8.05
N GLU A 80 18.65 -2.49 8.55
CA GLU A 80 19.28 -1.83 9.67
C GLU A 80 18.75 -2.49 10.94
N GLN A 81 19.56 -3.40 11.49
CA GLN A 81 19.55 -3.76 12.91
C GLN A 81 20.36 -2.74 13.69
#